data_AF-A0A1D1UW46-F1
#
_entry.id   AF-A0A1D1UW46-F1
#
_cell.length_a   1.000
_cell.length_b   1.000
_cell.length_c   1.000
_cell.angle_alpha   90.00
_cell.angle_beta   90.00
_cell.angle_gamma   90.00
#
_symmetry.space_group_name_H-M   'P 1'
#
loop_
_entity.id
_entity.type
_entity.pdbx_description
1 polymer ?
#
loop_
_entity_poly.entity_id
_entity_poly.type
_entity_poly.pdbx_seq_one_letter_code
_entity_poly.pdbx_strand_id
1 'polypeptide(L)'
;MQILLVGAVLLVQWTFTDNPAAQTSPPRCPYSPPVFTCRSTQECIPIYFACDGEKDCVDGSDEEQCSSRACPDSYFRCSNGQCIPENWKCDYYGDCPHGEDEQQGCPPPTCQTHQFACRTYTWNTTYCIPSHWRCDKSSDCADGSDEETCNYRTCHTDDFRCNSTNLCIPKEKKCDGVFDCRDNSDELGCSKYRA
;
A
#
# COMPACT_ATOMS: atom_id res chain seq x y z
N MET A 1 49.57 70.51 -29.07
CA MET A 1 50.52 70.33 -27.94
C MET A 1 49.72 69.67 -26.84
N GLN A 2 49.95 68.41 -26.45
CA GLN A 2 51.20 67.76 -26.15
C GLN A 2 51.28 66.32 -26.69
N ILE A 3 52.48 65.96 -27.13
CA ILE A 3 52.96 64.58 -27.28
C ILE A 3 53.63 64.22 -25.96
N LEU A 4 53.31 63.06 -25.40
CA LEU A 4 54.20 62.33 -24.52
C LEU A 4 54.34 60.91 -25.07
N LEU A 5 55.56 60.61 -25.48
CA LEU A 5 56.01 59.30 -25.95
C LEU A 5 56.39 58.43 -24.75
N VAL A 6 55.94 57.19 -24.76
CA VAL A 6 56.78 56.05 -24.34
C VAL A 6 56.49 54.91 -25.29
N GLY A 7 57.48 54.58 -26.10
CA GLY A 7 57.43 53.46 -27.02
C GLY A 7 57.62 52.13 -26.30
N ALA A 8 56.95 51.10 -26.80
CA ALA A 8 57.51 49.81 -27.15
C ALA A 8 56.41 49.02 -27.85
N VAL A 9 56.63 48.70 -29.12
CA VAL A 9 55.76 47.82 -29.89
C VAL A 9 55.88 46.42 -29.30
N LEU A 10 54.79 45.89 -28.73
CA LEU A 10 54.50 44.46 -28.74
C LEU A 10 53.04 44.29 -29.12
N LEU A 11 52.83 43.85 -30.36
CA LEU A 11 51.58 43.27 -30.81
C LEU A 11 51.39 41.95 -30.05
N VAL A 12 50.57 41.95 -29.00
CA VAL A 12 50.09 40.71 -28.42
C VAL A 12 48.86 40.30 -29.22
N GLN A 13 49.07 39.32 -30.10
CA GLN A 13 48.00 38.64 -30.81
C GLN A 13 47.03 37.96 -29.83
N TRP A 14 45.79 37.88 -30.27
CA TRP A 14 44.65 37.28 -29.59
C TRP A 14 44.92 35.81 -29.22
N THR A 15 44.70 35.47 -27.95
CA THR A 15 43.98 34.25 -27.60
C THR A 15 42.99 34.60 -26.50
N PHE A 16 41.73 34.85 -26.88
CA PHE A 16 40.62 34.57 -25.99
C PHE A 16 40.74 33.07 -25.70
N THR A 17 41.30 32.73 -24.53
CA THR A 17 41.17 31.38 -24.02
C THR A 17 39.74 31.29 -23.51
N ASP A 18 38.85 30.84 -24.39
CA ASP A 18 37.63 30.18 -23.97
C ASP A 18 38.04 29.14 -22.94
N ASN A 19 37.73 29.40 -21.67
CA ASN A 19 37.81 28.41 -20.62
C ASN A 19 36.41 27.78 -20.56
N PRO A 20 36.18 26.59 -21.17
CA PRO A 20 34.88 25.93 -21.16
C PRO A 20 34.68 25.20 -19.82
N ALA A 21 34.89 25.89 -18.71
CA ALA A 21 34.33 25.47 -17.45
C ALA A 21 32.85 25.86 -17.50
N ALA A 22 32.07 25.02 -18.21
CA ALA A 22 30.63 25.03 -18.20
C ALA A 22 30.18 25.07 -16.73
N GLN A 23 29.71 26.23 -16.29
CA GLN A 23 28.94 26.36 -15.07
C GLN A 23 27.56 25.75 -15.34
N THR A 24 27.50 24.42 -15.38
CA THR A 24 26.22 23.71 -15.29
C THR A 24 25.84 23.71 -13.82
N SER A 25 25.16 24.78 -13.38
CA SER A 25 24.42 24.73 -12.13
C SER A 25 23.49 23.49 -12.19
N PRO A 26 23.49 22.61 -11.19
CA PRO A 26 22.61 21.45 -11.20
C PRO A 26 21.15 21.90 -11.38
N PRO A 27 20.31 21.10 -12.06
CA PRO A 27 18.91 21.43 -12.26
C PRO A 27 18.29 21.81 -10.92
N ARG A 28 17.56 22.92 -10.90
CA ARG A 28 16.93 23.45 -9.68
C ARG A 28 15.71 22.60 -9.34
N CYS A 29 15.94 21.35 -8.91
CA CYS A 29 14.88 20.51 -8.39
C CYS A 29 14.58 20.99 -6.96
N PRO A 30 13.37 21.47 -6.65
CA PRO A 30 13.01 21.92 -5.30
C PRO A 30 12.76 20.75 -4.34
N TYR A 31 12.68 19.52 -4.85
CA TYR A 31 12.38 18.31 -4.08
C TYR A 31 13.64 17.61 -3.58
N SER A 32 13.54 16.99 -2.40
CA SER A 32 14.58 16.07 -1.93
C SER A 32 14.70 14.88 -2.88
N PRO A 33 15.93 14.48 -3.27
CA PRO A 33 16.12 13.30 -4.11
C PRO A 33 15.58 12.05 -3.39
N PRO A 34 15.09 11.06 -4.16
CA PRO A 34 15.26 10.89 -5.61
C PRO A 34 14.17 11.51 -6.51
N VAL A 35 14.60 12.03 -7.65
CA VAL A 35 13.78 12.72 -8.67
C VAL A 35 14.11 12.21 -10.08
N PHE A 36 13.14 12.24 -10.99
CA PHE A 36 13.31 12.01 -12.43
C PHE A 36 13.42 13.35 -13.17
N THR A 37 14.30 13.43 -14.17
CA THR A 37 14.49 14.65 -14.98
C THR A 37 13.89 14.45 -16.37
N CYS A 38 12.92 15.29 -16.74
CA CYS A 38 12.31 15.27 -18.06
C CYS A 38 13.34 15.59 -19.16
N ARG A 39 13.32 14.82 -20.25
CA ARG A 39 14.35 14.90 -21.31
C ARG A 39 14.36 16.26 -22.01
N SER A 40 13.19 16.81 -22.33
CA SER A 40 13.08 18.05 -23.11
C SER A 40 13.16 19.32 -22.28
N THR A 41 12.59 19.36 -21.08
CA THR A 41 12.45 20.61 -20.30
C THR A 41 13.49 20.75 -19.19
N GLN A 42 14.19 19.66 -18.85
CA GLN A 42 15.05 19.56 -17.66
C GLN A 42 14.31 19.86 -16.34
N GLU A 43 12.98 19.79 -16.34
CA GLU A 43 12.16 19.85 -15.13
C GLU A 43 12.27 18.53 -14.37
N CYS A 44 12.11 18.59 -13.05
CA CYS A 44 12.23 17.44 -12.18
C CYS A 44 10.86 17.07 -11.61
N ILE A 45 10.49 15.82 -11.75
CA ILE A 45 9.33 15.21 -11.09
C ILE A 45 9.82 14.22 -10.03
N PRO A 46 9.06 13.97 -8.96
CA PRO A 46 9.32 12.84 -8.07
C PRO A 46 9.47 11.51 -8.82
N ILE A 47 10.37 10.64 -8.35
CA ILE A 47 10.65 9.38 -9.07
C ILE A 47 9.48 8.40 -9.12
N TYR A 48 8.51 8.53 -8.21
CA TYR A 48 7.33 7.67 -8.17
C TYR A 48 6.28 8.02 -9.24
N PHE A 49 6.38 9.20 -9.86
CA PHE A 49 5.62 9.59 -11.05
C PHE A 49 6.29 9.13 -12.35
N ALA A 50 7.47 8.52 -12.25
CA ALA A 50 8.13 7.99 -13.42
C ALA A 50 7.63 6.56 -13.67
N CYS A 51 7.11 6.29 -14.87
CA CYS A 51 6.54 5.01 -15.28
C CYS A 51 5.26 4.64 -14.52
N ASP A 52 4.48 5.62 -14.07
CA ASP A 52 3.24 5.40 -13.32
C ASP A 52 1.99 5.25 -14.21
N GLY A 53 2.15 5.41 -15.53
CA GLY A 53 1.09 5.35 -16.53
C GLY A 53 0.45 6.70 -16.84
N GLU A 54 0.85 7.77 -16.18
CA GLU A 54 0.43 9.14 -16.46
C GLU A 54 1.57 9.94 -17.13
N LYS A 55 1.20 11.05 -17.79
CA LYS A 55 2.17 11.93 -18.45
C LYS A 55 2.39 13.16 -17.58
N ASP A 56 3.40 13.11 -16.74
CA ASP A 56 3.84 14.22 -15.89
C ASP A 56 4.89 15.10 -16.58
N CYS A 57 5.74 14.52 -17.42
CA CYS A 57 6.62 15.31 -18.28
C CYS A 57 5.86 15.85 -19.49
N VAL A 58 6.12 17.12 -19.87
CA VAL A 58 5.50 17.75 -21.06
C VAL A 58 5.77 16.96 -22.35
N ASP A 59 6.91 16.29 -22.43
CA ASP A 59 7.30 15.45 -23.56
C ASP A 59 6.87 13.98 -23.40
N GLY A 60 6.45 13.53 -22.21
CA GLY A 60 6.11 12.14 -21.91
C GLY A 60 7.32 11.23 -21.74
N SER A 61 8.50 11.80 -21.50
CA SER A 61 9.74 11.05 -21.34
C SER A 61 9.84 10.23 -20.04
N ASP A 62 9.01 10.56 -19.07
CA ASP A 62 8.77 9.82 -17.82
C ASP A 62 8.27 8.40 -18.07
N GLU A 63 7.39 8.22 -19.07
CA GLU A 63 6.78 6.92 -19.42
C GLU A 63 7.58 6.11 -20.44
N GLU A 64 8.79 6.56 -20.78
CA GLU A 64 9.69 5.86 -21.69
C GLU A 64 10.71 4.99 -20.96
N GLN A 65 11.07 3.85 -21.58
CA GLN A 65 12.16 2.96 -21.17
C GLN A 65 12.04 2.38 -19.74
N CYS A 66 10.81 2.15 -19.28
CA CYS A 66 10.49 1.65 -17.93
C CYS A 66 11.10 0.28 -17.60
N SER A 67 11.26 -0.60 -18.58
CA SER A 67 11.85 -1.94 -18.37
C SER A 67 13.33 -1.89 -17.97
N SER A 68 14.08 -0.89 -18.43
CA SER A 68 15.52 -0.73 -18.14
C SER A 68 15.80 0.18 -16.95
N ARG A 69 14.77 0.79 -16.36
CA ARG A 69 14.90 1.74 -15.27
C ARG A 69 15.14 1.00 -13.94
N ALA A 70 16.24 1.35 -13.28
CA ALA A 70 16.56 0.88 -11.94
C ALA A 70 16.02 1.87 -10.90
N CYS A 71 15.44 1.35 -9.81
CA CYS A 71 15.02 2.18 -8.70
C CYS A 71 16.21 2.49 -7.77
N PRO A 72 16.22 3.67 -7.12
CA PRO A 72 17.19 4.01 -6.10
C PRO A 72 17.13 3.06 -4.90
N ASP A 73 18.17 3.10 -4.07
CA ASP A 73 18.14 2.46 -2.76
C ASP A 73 16.97 3.03 -1.92
N SER A 74 16.29 2.18 -1.15
CA SER A 74 15.06 2.51 -0.40
C SER A 74 13.79 2.76 -1.22
N TYR A 75 13.76 2.28 -2.47
CA TYR A 75 12.56 2.25 -3.30
C TYR A 75 12.21 0.82 -3.71
N PHE A 76 10.92 0.53 -3.80
CA PHE A 76 10.40 -0.72 -4.34
C PHE A 76 10.05 -0.53 -5.82
N ARG A 77 10.44 -1.51 -6.65
CA ARG A 77 10.19 -1.50 -8.09
C ARG A 77 8.93 -2.31 -8.41
N CYS A 78 7.90 -1.63 -8.89
CA CYS A 78 6.70 -2.24 -9.45
C CYS A 78 7.02 -3.02 -10.76
N SER A 79 6.12 -3.91 -11.18
CA SER A 79 6.26 -4.74 -12.39
C SER A 79 6.29 -3.91 -13.67
N ASN A 80 5.55 -2.80 -13.73
CA ASN A 80 5.57 -1.82 -14.83
C ASN A 80 6.88 -1.01 -14.89
N GLY A 81 7.68 -1.01 -13.82
CA GLY A 81 8.92 -0.23 -13.71
C GLY A 81 8.80 1.08 -12.93
N GLN A 82 7.63 1.37 -12.36
CA GLN A 82 7.45 2.46 -11.40
C GLN A 82 8.25 2.21 -10.12
N CYS A 83 8.74 3.27 -9.49
CA CYS A 83 9.51 3.21 -8.25
C CYS A 83 8.76 3.89 -7.11
N ILE A 84 8.17 3.13 -6.21
CA ILE A 84 7.51 3.66 -5.02
C ILE A 84 8.46 3.68 -3.81
N PRO A 85 8.29 4.59 -2.84
CA PRO A 85 9.03 4.57 -1.59
C PRO A 85 8.89 3.22 -0.86
N GLU A 86 9.95 2.74 -0.21
CA GLU A 86 9.90 1.47 0.54
C GLU A 86 8.88 1.49 1.69
N ASN A 87 8.53 2.66 2.22
CA ASN A 87 7.50 2.81 3.25
C ASN A 87 6.05 2.77 2.70
N TRP A 88 5.87 2.75 1.38
CA TRP A 88 4.59 2.50 0.72
C TRP A 88 4.38 1.01 0.47
N LYS A 89 5.45 0.22 0.54
CA LYS A 89 5.33 -1.24 0.51
C LYS A 89 4.66 -1.72 1.79
N CYS A 90 3.55 -2.45 1.65
CA CYS A 90 2.75 -2.99 2.75
C CYS A 90 2.10 -1.92 3.63
N ASP A 91 1.67 -0.80 3.04
CA ASP A 91 1.06 0.33 3.74
C ASP A 91 -0.48 0.33 3.69
N TYR A 92 -1.07 -0.74 3.16
CA TYR A 92 -2.50 -0.98 2.94
C TYR A 92 -3.12 -0.23 1.75
N TYR A 93 -2.34 0.51 0.98
CA TYR A 93 -2.76 1.14 -0.27
C TYR A 93 -2.08 0.46 -1.45
N GLY A 94 -2.82 0.26 -2.55
CA GLY A 94 -2.23 -0.31 -3.76
C GLY A 94 -1.62 0.82 -4.59
N ASP A 95 -0.33 1.10 -4.38
CA ASP A 95 0.40 2.16 -5.08
C ASP A 95 1.02 1.67 -6.38
N CYS A 96 1.27 0.36 -6.52
CA CYS A 96 1.60 -0.23 -7.81
C CYS A 96 0.32 -0.54 -8.63
N PRO A 97 0.40 -0.68 -9.97
CA PRO A 97 -0.77 -0.85 -10.85
C PRO A 97 -1.68 -2.05 -10.54
N HIS A 98 -1.14 -3.07 -9.87
CA HIS A 98 -1.85 -4.28 -9.46
C HIS A 98 -1.79 -4.52 -7.94
N GLY A 99 -1.42 -3.49 -7.15
CA GLY A 99 -1.25 -3.60 -5.70
C GLY A 99 -0.18 -4.61 -5.30
N GLU A 100 0.84 -4.81 -6.13
CA GLU A 100 1.89 -5.82 -5.90
C GLU A 100 2.84 -5.47 -4.76
N ASP A 101 2.90 -4.19 -4.42
CA ASP A 101 3.43 -3.63 -3.20
C ASP A 101 2.73 -4.14 -1.95
N GLU A 102 1.48 -4.58 -2.08
CA GLU A 102 0.65 -5.12 -1.00
C GLU A 102 0.45 -6.64 -1.04
N GLN A 103 1.01 -7.33 -2.04
CA GLN A 103 0.81 -8.76 -2.28
C GLN A 103 1.65 -9.68 -1.35
N GLN A 104 1.65 -10.99 -1.66
CA GLN A 104 2.33 -12.07 -0.94
C GLN A 104 3.79 -11.72 -0.62
N GLY A 105 4.05 -11.42 0.65
CA GLY A 105 5.34 -10.94 1.15
C GLY A 105 5.20 -9.86 2.23
N CYS A 106 4.04 -9.21 2.30
CA CYS A 106 3.72 -8.28 3.37
C CYS A 106 3.44 -8.99 4.70
N PRO A 107 3.92 -8.44 5.83
CA PRO A 107 3.55 -8.94 7.13
C PRO A 107 2.03 -8.75 7.32
N PRO A 108 1.35 -9.70 7.98
CA PRO A 108 -0.05 -9.53 8.30
C PRO A 108 -0.29 -8.30 9.18
N PRO A 109 -1.44 -7.61 9.03
CA PRO A 109 -1.83 -6.55 9.94
C PRO A 109 -1.96 -7.06 11.38
N THR A 110 -1.71 -6.17 12.34
CA THR A 110 -1.91 -6.51 13.75
C THR A 110 -3.40 -6.42 14.10
N CYS A 111 -4.01 -7.55 14.47
CA CYS A 111 -5.41 -7.56 14.93
C CYS A 111 -5.55 -6.95 16.32
N GLN A 112 -6.72 -6.37 16.61
CA GLN A 112 -7.04 -5.78 17.91
C GLN A 112 -7.21 -6.85 19.01
N THR A 113 -7.18 -6.44 20.28
CA THR A 113 -7.22 -7.34 21.47
C THR A 113 -8.45 -8.26 21.55
N HIS A 114 -9.53 -7.97 20.83
CA HIS A 114 -10.77 -8.77 20.79
C HIS A 114 -11.09 -9.33 19.38
N GLN A 115 -10.05 -9.48 18.57
CA GLN A 115 -10.12 -10.07 17.24
C GLN A 115 -9.31 -11.36 17.19
N PHE A 116 -9.74 -12.28 16.34
CA PHE A 116 -8.99 -13.47 15.95
C PHE A 116 -8.29 -13.19 14.62
N ALA A 117 -7.01 -13.53 14.56
CA ALA A 117 -6.22 -13.46 13.34
C ALA A 117 -6.34 -14.78 12.57
N CYS A 118 -6.76 -14.72 11.31
CA CYS A 118 -6.76 -15.85 10.40
C CYS A 118 -5.33 -16.38 10.20
N ARG A 119 -5.20 -17.64 9.81
CA ARG A 119 -3.88 -18.27 9.62
C ARG A 119 -3.13 -17.67 8.43
N THR A 120 -3.83 -17.37 7.35
CA THR A 120 -3.24 -16.86 6.11
C THR A 120 -3.68 -15.43 5.84
N TYR A 121 -2.73 -14.53 5.60
CA TYR A 121 -3.01 -13.19 5.11
C TYR A 121 -2.95 -13.17 3.59
N THR A 122 -4.05 -12.76 2.96
CA THR A 122 -4.09 -12.41 1.54
C THR A 122 -4.58 -10.98 1.42
N TRP A 123 -3.92 -10.17 0.58
CA TRP A 123 -4.33 -8.80 0.35
C TRP A 123 -5.80 -8.71 -0.08
N ASN A 124 -6.51 -7.69 0.43
CA ASN A 124 -7.93 -7.46 0.17
C ASN A 124 -8.84 -8.66 0.55
N THR A 125 -8.44 -9.41 1.59
CA THR A 125 -9.26 -10.46 2.17
C THR A 125 -9.38 -10.30 3.68
N THR A 126 -10.40 -10.94 4.26
CA THR A 126 -10.62 -10.92 5.71
C THR A 126 -9.49 -11.64 6.43
N TYR A 127 -8.74 -10.90 7.25
CA TYR A 127 -7.67 -11.43 8.09
C TYR A 127 -7.96 -11.32 9.59
N CYS A 128 -8.60 -10.24 10.03
CA CYS A 128 -9.01 -10.06 11.42
C CYS A 128 -10.53 -10.17 11.51
N ILE A 129 -11.02 -11.14 12.27
CA ILE A 129 -12.44 -11.30 12.56
C ILE A 129 -12.71 -11.02 14.05
N PRO A 130 -13.92 -10.62 14.45
CA PRO A 130 -14.30 -10.58 15.86
C PRO A 130 -14.11 -11.95 16.54
N SER A 131 -13.65 -11.98 17.79
CA SER A 131 -13.40 -13.26 18.48
C SER A 131 -14.64 -14.17 18.59
N HIS A 132 -15.85 -13.62 18.54
CA HIS A 132 -17.11 -14.38 18.60
C HIS A 132 -17.50 -15.05 17.26
N TRP A 133 -16.81 -14.72 16.16
CA TRP A 133 -16.97 -15.41 14.87
C TRP A 133 -16.06 -16.63 14.74
N ARG A 134 -15.12 -16.82 15.68
CA ARG A 134 -14.32 -18.05 15.71
C ARG A 134 -15.16 -19.22 16.18
N CYS A 135 -15.22 -20.31 15.41
CA CYS A 135 -15.98 -21.52 15.70
C CYS A 135 -17.50 -21.32 15.73
N ASP A 136 -18.04 -20.46 14.85
CA ASP A 136 -19.48 -20.16 14.78
C ASP A 136 -20.24 -21.00 13.72
N LYS A 137 -19.53 -21.94 13.08
CA LYS A 137 -19.91 -22.77 11.92
C LYS A 137 -20.05 -22.00 10.60
N SER A 138 -19.47 -20.81 10.50
CA SER A 138 -19.33 -20.02 9.28
C SER A 138 -17.85 -19.77 8.99
N SER A 139 -17.44 -19.90 7.72
CA SER A 139 -16.09 -19.52 7.29
C SER A 139 -16.08 -18.00 7.03
N ASP A 140 -15.56 -17.24 7.98
CA ASP A 140 -15.36 -15.79 7.86
C ASP A 140 -13.92 -15.43 7.51
N CYS A 141 -12.95 -16.28 7.87
CA CYS A 141 -11.62 -16.21 7.30
C CYS A 141 -11.63 -16.64 5.83
N ALA A 142 -10.83 -15.98 5.00
CA ALA A 142 -10.68 -16.34 3.58
C ALA A 142 -10.09 -17.75 3.38
N ASP A 143 -9.35 -18.24 4.37
CA ASP A 143 -8.79 -19.59 4.41
C ASP A 143 -9.57 -20.57 5.31
N GLY A 144 -10.71 -20.14 5.89
CA GLY A 144 -11.55 -20.92 6.80
C GLY A 144 -10.89 -21.35 8.11
N SER A 145 -9.75 -20.72 8.46
CA SER A 145 -8.98 -21.07 9.66
C SER A 145 -9.67 -20.74 10.98
N ASP A 146 -10.71 -19.92 10.95
CA ASP A 146 -11.59 -19.63 12.08
C ASP A 146 -12.42 -20.83 12.53
N GLU A 147 -12.72 -21.74 11.61
CA GLU A 147 -13.52 -22.94 11.85
C GLU A 147 -12.69 -24.22 12.03
N GLU A 148 -11.36 -24.09 11.98
CA GLU A 148 -10.42 -25.18 12.21
C GLU A 148 -10.13 -25.40 13.71
N THR A 149 -9.98 -26.68 14.11
CA THR A 149 -9.66 -27.07 15.50
C THR A 149 -10.70 -26.55 16.51
N CYS A 150 -11.96 -26.51 16.10
CA CYS A 150 -13.08 -26.12 16.94
C CYS A 150 -13.70 -27.34 17.64
N ASN A 151 -13.81 -27.25 18.97
CA ASN A 151 -14.56 -28.23 19.76
C ASN A 151 -16.02 -27.82 19.81
N TYR A 152 -16.76 -28.09 18.73
CA TYR A 152 -18.19 -27.81 18.70
C TYR A 152 -18.91 -28.66 19.75
N ARG A 153 -19.70 -27.99 20.58
CA ARG A 153 -20.61 -28.67 21.50
C ARG A 153 -21.55 -29.56 20.71
N THR A 154 -21.68 -30.82 21.14
CA THR A 154 -22.72 -31.72 20.63
C THR A 154 -24.06 -31.25 21.19
N CYS A 155 -25.06 -31.05 20.32
CA CYS A 155 -26.41 -30.68 20.74
C CYS A 155 -26.97 -31.74 21.72
N HIS A 156 -27.38 -31.30 22.90
CA HIS A 156 -28.23 -32.07 23.81
C HIS A 156 -29.70 -31.88 23.48
N THR A 157 -30.58 -32.69 24.08
CA THR A 157 -32.03 -32.69 23.81
C THR A 157 -32.71 -31.35 24.06
N ASP A 158 -32.18 -30.55 24.99
CA ASP A 158 -32.77 -29.26 25.35
C ASP A 158 -32.11 -28.07 24.65
N ASP A 159 -31.01 -28.28 23.92
CA ASP A 159 -30.26 -27.18 23.30
C ASP A 159 -31.04 -26.55 22.14
N PHE A 160 -30.82 -25.24 21.94
CA PHE A 160 -31.35 -24.54 20.78
C PHE A 160 -30.36 -24.62 19.62
N ARG A 161 -30.89 -24.85 18.41
CA ARG A 161 -30.09 -24.93 17.19
C ARG A 161 -30.32 -23.67 16.36
N CYS A 162 -29.26 -22.91 16.11
CA CYS A 162 -29.31 -21.75 15.22
C CYS A 162 -29.76 -22.20 13.83
N ASN A 163 -30.68 -21.44 13.22
CA ASN A 163 -31.32 -21.85 11.98
C ASN A 163 -30.39 -21.79 10.76
N SER A 164 -29.50 -20.79 10.70
CA SER A 164 -28.51 -20.64 9.60
C SER A 164 -27.32 -21.58 9.73
N THR A 165 -26.60 -21.55 10.84
CA THR A 165 -25.29 -22.23 10.98
C THR A 165 -25.38 -23.61 11.63
N ASN A 166 -26.56 -23.99 12.13
CA ASN A 166 -26.76 -25.23 12.88
C ASN A 166 -25.83 -25.35 14.12
N LEU A 167 -25.41 -24.21 14.66
CA LEU A 167 -24.69 -24.08 15.91
C LEU A 167 -25.62 -24.43 17.08
N CYS A 168 -25.12 -25.20 18.04
CA CYS A 168 -25.87 -25.64 19.21
C CYS A 168 -25.57 -24.71 20.38
N ILE A 169 -26.55 -23.96 20.84
CA ILE A 169 -26.43 -23.10 22.02
C ILE A 169 -27.22 -23.70 23.20
N PRO A 170 -26.79 -23.49 24.45
CA PRO A 170 -27.55 -23.90 25.63
C PRO A 170 -28.95 -23.29 25.63
N LYS A 171 -29.93 -24.01 26.20
CA LYS A 171 -31.32 -23.51 26.31
C LYS A 171 -31.43 -22.17 27.02
N GLU A 172 -30.50 -21.88 27.93
CA GLU A 172 -30.46 -20.66 28.72
C GLU A 172 -30.11 -19.43 27.86
N LYS A 173 -29.46 -19.65 26.70
CA LYS A 173 -29.08 -18.60 25.75
C LYS A 173 -30.18 -18.27 24.75
N LYS A 174 -31.22 -19.10 24.66
CA LYS A 174 -32.40 -18.78 23.85
C LYS A 174 -33.26 -17.76 24.59
N CYS A 175 -33.54 -16.61 23.98
CA CYS A 175 -34.33 -15.53 24.55
C CYS A 175 -33.68 -14.88 25.79
N ASP A 176 -32.35 -14.75 25.81
CA ASP A 176 -31.59 -14.14 26.91
C ASP A 176 -31.28 -12.64 26.65
N GLY A 177 -31.63 -12.12 25.47
CA GLY A 177 -31.41 -10.74 25.05
C GLY A 177 -30.04 -10.50 24.43
N VAL A 178 -29.24 -11.54 24.21
CA VAL A 178 -27.95 -11.51 23.50
C VAL A 178 -28.11 -12.29 22.19
N PHE A 179 -27.47 -11.82 21.13
CA PHE A 179 -27.41 -12.58 19.87
C PHE A 179 -26.25 -13.57 19.93
N ASP A 180 -26.55 -14.81 20.30
CA ASP A 180 -25.62 -15.93 20.25
C ASP A 180 -25.65 -16.64 18.89
N CYS A 181 -26.76 -16.56 18.15
CA CYS A 181 -26.82 -17.01 16.76
C CYS A 181 -26.51 -15.87 15.79
N ARG A 182 -25.72 -16.16 14.75
CA ARG A 182 -25.39 -15.21 13.68
C ARG A 182 -26.63 -14.65 12.96
N ASP A 183 -27.67 -15.48 12.87
CA ASP A 183 -28.96 -15.13 12.26
C ASP A 183 -30.00 -14.64 13.25
N ASN A 184 -29.62 -14.35 14.51
CA ASN A 184 -30.48 -13.95 15.63
C ASN A 184 -31.66 -14.89 15.94
N SER A 185 -31.63 -16.13 15.42
CA SER A 185 -32.75 -17.07 15.54
C SER A 185 -33.06 -17.47 16.99
N ASP A 186 -32.09 -17.34 17.89
CA ASP A 186 -32.21 -17.54 19.33
C ASP A 186 -33.12 -16.52 20.03
N GLU A 187 -33.19 -15.30 19.50
CA GLU A 187 -33.99 -14.20 20.05
C GLU A 187 -35.35 -14.01 19.33
N LEU A 188 -35.67 -14.89 18.38
CA LEU A 188 -36.96 -14.86 17.68
C LEU A 188 -38.04 -15.69 18.41
N GLY A 189 -39.27 -15.17 18.40
CA GLY A 189 -40.44 -15.89 18.94
C GLY A 189 -40.47 -16.00 20.47
N CYS A 190 -39.73 -15.13 21.17
CA CYS A 190 -39.65 -15.12 22.62
C CYS A 190 -40.90 -14.50 23.25
N SER A 191 -41.61 -15.28 24.07
CA SER A 191 -42.85 -14.86 24.73
C SER A 191 -42.65 -13.78 25.82
N LYS A 192 -41.39 -13.53 26.23
CA LYS A 192 -41.04 -12.54 27.26
C LYS A 192 -41.01 -11.08 26.78
N TYR A 193 -41.22 -10.81 25.49
CA TYR A 193 -41.26 -9.45 24.92
C TYR A 193 -42.64 -9.02 24.39
N ARG A 194 -43.70 -9.80 24.67
CA ARG A 194 -45.08 -9.34 24.47
C ARG A 194 -45.52 -8.57 25.71
N ALA A 195 -45.32 -7.25 25.67
CA ALA A 195 -46.10 -6.31 26.46
C ALA A 195 -47.55 -6.27 25.97
#